data_AF-A0AAE7BNY5-F1
#
_entry.id   AF-A0AAE7BNY5-F1
#
_cell.length_a   1.000
_cell.length_b   1.000
_cell.length_c   1.000
_cell.angle_alpha   90.00
_cell.angle_beta   90.00
_cell.angle_gamma   90.00
#
_symmetry.space_group_name_H-M   'P 1'
#
loop_
_entity.id
_entity.type
_entity.pdbx_description
1 polymer ?
#
loop_
_entity_poly.entity_id
_entity_poly.type
_entity_poly.pdbx_seq_one_letter_code
_entity_poly.pdbx_strand_id
1 'polypeptide(L)'
;MVAACQDPRTEELHGATAQLRRRLAAHRAEFPDRAVAEDELAAIGAMAREGTPDQGRLRRSLLLVAASLGSVSAFAADLARLRAAVELFGAGPGG
;
A
#
# COMPACT_ATOMS: atom_id res chain seq x y z
N MET A 1 -17.77 0.84 24.26
CA MET A 1 -17.95 1.14 22.82
C MET A 1 -17.05 0.18 22.07
N VAL A 2 -17.64 -0.86 21.49
CA VAL A 2 -16.93 -2.08 21.03
C VAL A 2 -16.06 -1.73 19.81
N ALA A 3 -14.78 -2.10 19.83
CA ALA A 3 -13.88 -1.96 18.70
C ALA A 3 -14.47 -2.72 17.51
N ALA A 4 -15.03 -1.99 16.55
CA ALA A 4 -15.58 -2.59 15.35
C ALA A 4 -14.42 -3.22 14.56
N CYS A 5 -14.38 -4.55 14.54
CA CYS A 5 -14.13 -5.39 13.36
C CYS A 5 -13.27 -4.72 12.27
N GLN A 6 -12.03 -4.31 12.59
CA GLN A 6 -11.08 -3.97 11.56
C GLN A 6 -10.60 -5.32 11.01
N ASP A 7 -10.95 -5.61 9.76
CA ASP A 7 -10.47 -6.81 9.09
C ASP A 7 -8.93 -6.86 9.24
N PRO A 8 -8.34 -7.96 9.74
CA PRO A 8 -6.89 -8.04 9.95
C PRO A 8 -6.09 -7.74 8.66
N ARG A 9 -6.69 -7.97 7.48
CA ARG A 9 -6.10 -7.62 6.18
C ARG A 9 -6.00 -6.11 5.98
N THR A 10 -6.99 -5.38 6.48
CA THR A 10 -7.03 -3.90 6.45
C THR A 10 -5.99 -3.31 7.40
N GLU A 11 -5.84 -3.88 8.60
CA GLU A 11 -4.81 -3.44 9.56
C GLU A 11 -3.40 -3.65 9.00
N GLU A 12 -3.12 -4.81 8.40
CA GLU A 12 -1.82 -5.10 7.81
C GLU A 12 -1.51 -4.18 6.62
N LEU A 13 -2.49 -3.93 5.74
CA LEU A 13 -2.34 -3.00 4.61
C LEU A 13 -2.07 -1.57 5.09
N HIS A 14 -2.78 -1.12 6.13
CA HIS A 14 -2.58 0.20 6.73
C HIS A 14 -1.21 0.32 7.39
N GLY A 15 -0.79 -0.70 8.13
CA GLY A 15 0.53 -0.78 8.77
C GLY A 15 1.67 -0.71 7.75
N ALA A 16 1.59 -1.49 6.68
CA ALA A 16 2.56 -1.48 5.59
C ALA A 16 2.61 -0.11 4.88
N THR A 17 1.44 0.47 4.59
CA THR A 17 1.34 1.81 3.96
C THR A 17 1.97 2.89 4.84
N ALA A 18 1.67 2.89 6.14
CA ALA A 18 2.23 3.85 7.09
C ALA A 18 3.74 3.71 7.25
N GLN A 19 4.27 2.48 7.24
CA GLN A 19 5.70 2.21 7.28
C GLN A 19 6.41 2.75 6.03
N LEU A 20 5.88 2.47 4.84
CA LEU A 20 6.43 2.94 3.57
C LEU A 20 6.44 4.47 3.49
N ARG A 21 5.34 5.13 3.88
CA ARG A 21 5.27 6.60 3.96
C ARG A 21 6.29 7.20 4.91
N ARG A 22 6.51 6.59 6.08
CA ARG A 22 7.56 7.03 7.02
C ARG A 22 8.96 6.87 6.42
N ARG A 23 9.23 5.75 5.72
CA ARG A 23 10.52 5.55 5.06
C ARG A 23 10.73 6.55 3.92
N LEU A 24 9.71 6.84 3.13
CA LEU A 24 9.75 7.89 2.11
C LEU A 24 10.03 9.28 2.71
N ALA A 25 9.35 9.63 3.81
CA ALA A 25 9.58 10.89 4.50
C ALA A 25 11.00 11.01 5.09
N ALA A 26 11.56 9.90 5.58
CA ALA A 26 12.93 9.84 6.08
C ALA A 26 13.98 9.83 4.95
N HIS A 27 13.58 9.49 3.73
CA HIS A 27 14.49 9.42 2.59
C HIS A 27 14.61 10.80 1.93
N ARG A 28 15.83 11.35 1.95
CA ARG A 28 16.12 12.69 1.41
C ARG A 28 16.28 12.72 -0.12
N ALA A 29 16.22 11.58 -0.79
CA ALA A 29 16.36 11.57 -2.26
C ALA A 29 15.16 12.27 -2.93
N GLU A 30 15.49 13.09 -3.92
CA GLU A 30 14.50 13.73 -4.78
C GLU A 30 14.03 12.70 -5.80
N PHE A 31 12.93 11.99 -5.49
CA PHE A 31 12.25 11.19 -6.50
C PHE A 31 11.43 12.12 -7.39
N PRO A 32 11.58 12.05 -8.72
CA PRO A 32 10.84 12.90 -9.65
C PRO A 32 9.32 12.76 -9.47
N ASP A 33 8.85 11.55 -9.16
CA ASP A 33 7.44 11.24 -8.97
C ASP A 33 7.07 10.98 -7.50
N ARG A 34 7.82 11.56 -6.55
CA ARG A 34 7.58 11.37 -5.11
C ARG A 34 6.14 11.71 -4.70
N ALA A 35 5.64 12.85 -5.16
CA ALA A 35 4.31 13.34 -4.81
C ALA A 35 3.22 12.38 -5.32
N VAL A 36 3.41 11.83 -6.52
CA VAL A 36 2.49 10.82 -7.10
C VAL A 36 2.52 9.55 -6.26
N ALA A 37 3.70 9.06 -5.89
CA ALA A 37 3.82 7.88 -5.02
C ALA A 37 3.14 8.08 -3.66
N GLU A 38 3.31 9.27 -3.04
CA GLU A 38 2.67 9.58 -1.76
C GLU A 38 1.14 9.70 -1.86
N ASP A 39 0.62 10.27 -2.94
CA ASP A 39 -0.82 10.39 -3.21
C ASP A 39 -1.46 9.02 -3.43
N GLU A 40 -0.85 8.17 -4.25
CA GLU A 40 -1.30 6.79 -4.48
C GLU A 40 -1.26 5.95 -3.18
N LEU A 41 -0.25 6.14 -2.33
CA LEU A 41 -0.20 5.51 -1.01
C LEU A 41 -1.32 6.02 -0.08
N ALA A 42 -1.67 7.30 -0.16
CA ALA A 42 -2.81 7.84 0.57
C ALA A 42 -4.13 7.24 0.07
N ALA A 43 -4.28 7.07 -1.25
CA ALA A 43 -5.43 6.41 -1.85
C ALA A 43 -5.56 4.94 -1.42
N ILE A 44 -4.46 4.18 -1.40
CA ILE A 44 -4.43 2.80 -0.86
C ILE A 44 -4.89 2.77 0.60
N GLY A 45 -4.38 3.69 1.43
CA GLY A 45 -4.77 3.80 2.84
C GLY A 45 -6.24 4.18 3.04
N ALA A 46 -6.80 5.02 2.16
CA ALA A 46 -8.23 5.38 2.19
C ALA A 46 -9.11 4.19 1.76
N MET A 47 -8.76 3.53 0.66
CA MET A 47 -9.44 2.32 0.18
C MET A 47 -9.47 1.22 1.24
N ALA A 48 -8.37 1.01 1.95
CA ALA A 48 -8.30 0.06 3.06
C ALA A 48 -9.34 0.39 4.16
N ARG A 49 -9.49 1.68 4.51
CA ARG A 49 -10.42 2.14 5.54
C ARG A 49 -11.88 2.02 5.14
N GLU A 50 -12.19 2.06 3.85
CA GLU A 50 -13.53 1.85 3.30
C GLU A 50 -14.00 0.38 3.40
N GLY A 51 -13.09 -0.56 3.73
CA GLY A 51 -13.42 -1.92 4.14
C GLY A 51 -13.77 -2.90 3.00
N THR A 52 -13.94 -2.42 1.76
CA THR A 52 -14.16 -3.24 0.55
C THR A 52 -13.28 -2.80 -0.63
N PRO A 53 -11.95 -2.71 -0.46
CA PRO A 53 -11.09 -2.26 -1.55
C PRO A 53 -11.04 -3.28 -2.70
N ASP A 54 -11.27 -2.81 -3.93
CA ASP A 54 -11.15 -3.61 -5.14
C ASP A 54 -9.69 -4.04 -5.36
N GLN A 55 -9.45 -5.34 -5.50
CA GLN A 55 -8.09 -5.88 -5.66
C GLN A 55 -7.41 -5.35 -6.94
N GLY A 56 -8.16 -5.19 -8.03
CA GLY A 56 -7.66 -4.63 -9.28
C GLY A 56 -7.19 -3.19 -9.09
N ARG A 57 -7.96 -2.39 -8.36
CA ARG A 57 -7.62 -1.01 -8.01
C ARG A 57 -6.41 -0.92 -7.08
N LEU A 58 -6.31 -1.79 -6.08
CA LEU A 58 -5.14 -1.87 -5.20
C LEU A 58 -3.87 -2.25 -5.96
N ARG A 59 -3.92 -3.27 -6.82
CA ARG A 59 -2.79 -3.69 -7.66
C ARG A 59 -2.36 -2.60 -8.63
N ARG A 60 -3.31 -1.91 -9.27
CA ARG A 60 -3.00 -0.78 -10.15
C ARG A 60 -2.27 0.33 -9.41
N SER A 61 -2.78 0.74 -8.24
CA SER A 61 -2.16 1.79 -7.42
C SER A 61 -0.75 1.37 -6.97
N LEU A 62 -0.56 0.10 -6.59
CA LEU A 62 0.76 -0.44 -6.23
C LEU A 62 1.75 -0.41 -7.40
N LEU A 63 1.30 -0.69 -8.62
CA LEU A 63 2.15 -0.56 -9.82
C LEU A 63 2.51 0.90 -10.11
N LEU A 64 1.60 1.85 -9.88
CA LEU A 64 1.89 3.29 -10.02
C LEU A 64 2.91 3.75 -8.98
N VAL A 65 2.80 3.30 -7.72
CA VAL A 65 3.80 3.56 -6.69
C VAL A 65 5.15 2.97 -7.08
N ALA A 66 5.19 1.71 -7.55
CA ALA A 66 6.44 1.07 -7.97
C ALA A 66 7.09 1.76 -9.18
N ALA A 67 6.28 2.22 -10.15
CA ALA A 67 6.76 2.98 -11.29
C ALA A 67 7.32 4.35 -10.88
N SER A 68 6.65 5.03 -9.94
CA SER A 68 7.03 6.36 -9.44
C SER A 68 8.28 6.36 -8.55
N LEU A 69 8.48 5.28 -7.78
CA LEU A 69 9.67 5.13 -6.95
C LEU A 69 10.90 4.61 -7.72
N GLY A 70 10.70 4.02 -8.91
CA GLY A 70 11.74 3.32 -9.66
C GLY A 70 12.22 2.04 -8.95
N SER A 71 13.10 1.24 -9.58
CA SER A 71 13.69 0.02 -9.00
C SER A 71 14.66 0.30 -7.83
N VAL A 72 14.20 1.01 -6.80
CA VAL A 72 14.97 1.37 -5.62
C VAL A 72 14.89 0.22 -4.62
N SER A 73 15.98 -0.55 -4.56
CA SER A 73 16.09 -1.72 -3.69
C SER A 73 15.82 -1.42 -2.21
N ALA A 74 16.02 -0.18 -1.76
CA ALA A 74 15.76 0.26 -0.38
C ALA A 74 14.27 0.19 0.02
N PHE A 75 13.35 0.20 -0.95
CA PHE A 75 11.90 0.05 -0.74
C PHE A 75 11.37 -1.33 -1.13
N ALA A 76 12.22 -2.22 -1.67
CA ALA A 76 11.79 -3.53 -2.15
C ALA A 76 11.11 -4.37 -1.05
N ALA A 77 11.64 -4.32 0.18
CA ALA A 77 11.05 -5.03 1.31
C ALA A 77 9.67 -4.48 1.72
N ASP A 78 9.50 -3.16 1.75
CA ASP A 78 8.20 -2.54 2.09
C ASP A 78 7.17 -2.74 0.97
N LEU A 79 7.59 -2.64 -0.29
CA LEU A 79 6.75 -2.91 -1.46
C LEU A 79 6.33 -4.39 -1.51
N ALA A 80 7.22 -5.32 -1.18
CA ALA A 80 6.89 -6.73 -1.08
C ALA A 80 5.85 -7.00 0.03
N ARG A 81 5.99 -6.35 1.19
CA ARG A 81 5.00 -6.41 2.27
C ARG A 81 3.66 -5.84 1.85
N LEU A 82 3.66 -4.66 1.20
CA LEU A 82 2.43 -4.04 0.70
C LEU A 82 1.74 -4.92 -0.34
N ARG A 83 2.52 -5.53 -1.25
CA ARG A 83 2.01 -6.50 -2.23
C ARG A 83 1.37 -7.69 -1.53
N ALA A 84 2.04 -8.30 -0.55
CA ALA A 84 1.49 -9.42 0.20
C ALA A 84 0.16 -9.05 0.88
N ALA A 85 0.05 -7.85 1.46
CA ALA A 85 -1.20 -7.37 2.04
C ALA A 85 -2.31 -7.21 0.99
N VAL A 86 -2.00 -6.67 -0.20
CA VAL A 86 -2.96 -6.57 -1.31
C VAL A 86 -3.43 -7.94 -1.81
N GLU A 87 -2.56 -8.94 -1.84
CA GLU A 87 -2.92 -10.32 -2.23
C GLU A 87 -3.96 -10.95 -1.28
N LEU A 88 -3.97 -10.56 0.01
CA LEU A 88 -4.97 -11.04 0.99
C LEU A 88 -6.41 -10.63 0.64
N PHE A 89 -6.58 -9.57 -0.17
CA PHE A 89 -7.90 -9.14 -0.64
C PHE A 89 -8.39 -9.93 -1.86
N GLY A 90 -7.49 -10.61 -2.58
CA GLY A 90 -7.83 -11.46 -3.73
C GLY A 90 -7.82 -12.96 -3.47
N ALA A 91 -7.33 -13.40 -2.31
CA ALA A 91 -7.39 -14.80 -1.89
C ALA A 91 -8.83 -15.21 -1.47
N GLY A 92 -9.81 -15.03 -2.35
CA GLY A 92 -11.04 -15.82 -2.34
C GLY A 92 -10.79 -17.15 -3.07
N PRO A 93 -11.49 -18.25 -2.72
CA PRO A 93 -11.33 -19.52 -3.41
C PRO A 93 -11.90 -19.40 -4.83
N GLY A 94 -11.04 -19.12 -5.81
CA GLY A 94 -11.47 -18.88 -7.19
C GLY A 94 -10.31 -18.79 -8.15
N GLY A 95 -9.60 -19.90 -8.32
CA GLY A 95 -8.97 -20.29 -9.57
C GLY A 95 -9.81 -21.41 -10.19
#